data_AF-A0A538ARP8-F1
#
_entry.id   AF-A0A538ARP8-F1
#
_cell.length_a   1.000
_cell.length_b   1.000
_cell.length_c   1.000
_cell.angle_alpha   90.00
_cell.angle_beta   90.00
_cell.angle_gamma   90.00
#
_symmetry.space_group_name_H-M   'P 1'
#
loop_
_entity.id
_entity.type
_entity.pdbx_description
1 polymer ?
#
loop_
_entity_poly.entity_id
_entity_poly.type
_entity_poly.pdbx_seq_one_letter_code
_entity_poly.pdbx_strand_id
1 'polypeptide(L)'
;QALHALRIRTKRLRYAVEFLEPIYDKPARAYAKRLVALQDLLGSYQDDVVALATLRDIALDPPHRITSATVFALGMLADRYQADAMAARERFPKRYRDITGTRWRKLRRTMEEAATQDQTSLAGPASEEATASAPITIVKGA
;
A
#
# COMPACT_ATOMS: atom_id res chain seq x y z
N GLN A 1 -10.21 -12.09 10.01
CA GLN A 1 -10.78 -10.81 9.55
C GLN A 1 -9.75 -9.66 9.53
N ALA A 2 -8.94 -9.45 10.58
CA ALA A 2 -7.95 -8.35 10.63
C ALA A 2 -6.85 -8.40 9.53
N LEU A 3 -6.26 -9.57 9.27
CA LEU A 3 -5.21 -9.73 8.24
C LEU A 3 -5.73 -9.51 6.81
N HIS A 4 -6.93 -9.99 6.53
CA HIS A 4 -7.59 -9.78 5.24
C HIS A 4 -7.80 -8.29 4.96
N ALA A 5 -8.35 -7.56 5.94
CA ALA A 5 -8.56 -6.13 5.82
C ALA A 5 -7.23 -5.35 5.73
N LEU A 6 -6.18 -5.80 6.40
CA LEU A 6 -4.83 -5.24 6.26
C LEU A 6 -4.30 -5.42 4.84
N ARG A 7 -4.37 -6.63 4.26
CA ARG A 7 -3.93 -6.91 2.89
C ARG A 7 -4.62 -6.01 1.86
N ILE A 8 -5.93 -5.82 1.99
CA ILE A 8 -6.70 -4.90 1.12
C ILE A 8 -6.17 -3.46 1.26
N ARG A 9 -5.99 -2.97 2.49
CA ARG A 9 -5.49 -1.60 2.72
C ARG A 9 -4.07 -1.41 2.21
N THR A 10 -3.17 -2.37 2.41
CA THR A 10 -1.81 -2.34 1.87
C THR A 10 -1.81 -2.28 0.35
N LYS A 11 -2.65 -3.09 -0.32
CA LYS A 11 -2.79 -3.07 -1.79
C LYS A 11 -3.29 -1.72 -2.30
N ARG A 12 -4.32 -1.15 -1.67
CA ARG A 12 -4.85 0.18 -2.01
C ARG A 12 -3.80 1.27 -1.82
N LEU A 13 -3.09 1.27 -0.71
CA LEU A 13 -2.02 2.21 -0.44
C LEU A 13 -0.89 2.08 -1.45
N ARG A 14 -0.51 0.85 -1.83
CA ARG A 14 0.51 0.62 -2.86
C ARG A 14 0.11 1.24 -4.18
N TYR A 15 -1.12 1.00 -4.64
CA TYR A 15 -1.61 1.57 -5.90
C TYR A 15 -1.68 3.09 -5.87
N ALA A 16 -2.09 3.69 -4.75
CA ALA A 16 -2.06 5.14 -4.60
C ALA A 16 -0.63 5.69 -4.69
N VAL A 17 0.34 5.03 -4.06
CA VAL A 17 1.75 5.47 -4.09
C VAL A 17 2.38 5.25 -5.46
N GLU A 18 2.12 4.10 -6.11
CA GLU A 18 2.57 3.79 -7.47
C GLU A 18 2.03 4.81 -8.48
N PHE A 19 0.76 5.21 -8.35
CA PHE A 19 0.16 6.25 -9.16
C PHE A 19 0.84 7.62 -8.99
N LEU A 20 1.31 7.93 -7.78
CA LEU A 20 1.99 9.20 -7.47
C LEU A 20 3.51 9.14 -7.72
N GLU A 21 4.06 8.02 -8.18
CA GLU A 21 5.49 7.88 -8.50
C GLU A 21 5.99 8.93 -9.52
N PRO A 22 5.26 9.29 -10.59
CA PRO A 22 5.72 10.31 -11.53
C PRO A 22 5.85 11.72 -10.90
N ILE A 23 5.11 12.00 -9.82
CA ILE A 23 5.09 13.31 -9.15
C ILE A 23 6.19 13.39 -8.08
N TYR A 24 6.33 12.33 -7.27
CA TYR A 24 7.22 12.34 -6.10
C TYR A 24 8.45 11.43 -6.25
N ASP A 25 8.69 10.86 -7.44
CA ASP A 25 9.87 10.11 -7.87
C ASP A 25 10.44 9.12 -6.80
N LYS A 26 11.68 9.32 -6.36
CA LYS A 26 12.44 8.41 -5.51
C LYS A 26 11.74 8.11 -4.16
N PRO A 27 11.25 9.11 -3.40
CA PRO A 27 10.46 8.87 -2.19
C PRO A 27 9.28 7.91 -2.37
N ALA A 28 8.44 8.12 -3.40
CA ALA A 28 7.27 7.28 -3.66
C ALA A 28 7.69 5.86 -4.03
N ARG A 29 8.61 5.72 -4.99
CA ARG A 29 9.14 4.42 -5.42
C ARG A 29 9.78 3.63 -4.28
N ALA A 30 10.54 4.31 -3.41
CA ALA A 30 11.16 3.67 -2.26
C ALA A 30 10.14 3.20 -1.22
N TYR A 31 9.01 3.90 -1.09
CA TYR A 31 7.91 3.52 -0.20
C TYR A 31 7.07 2.38 -0.79
N ALA A 32 6.73 2.43 -2.08
CA ALA A 32 6.04 1.37 -2.80
C ALA A 32 6.76 0.01 -2.65
N LYS A 33 8.09 -0.01 -2.75
CA LYS A 33 8.90 -1.22 -2.50
C LYS A 33 8.71 -1.83 -1.11
N ARG A 34 8.45 -1.02 -0.07
CA ARG A 34 8.15 -1.55 1.28
C ARG A 34 6.74 -2.10 1.39
N LEU A 35 5.79 -1.49 0.70
CA LEU A 35 4.42 -1.99 0.61
C LEU A 35 4.38 -3.34 -0.11
N VAL A 36 5.15 -3.50 -1.20
CA VAL A 36 5.34 -4.81 -1.87
C VAL A 36 5.88 -5.84 -0.89
N ALA A 37 6.98 -5.55 -0.20
CA ALA A 37 7.57 -6.51 0.74
C ALA A 37 6.62 -6.90 1.90
N LEU A 38 5.75 -6.00 2.36
CA LEU A 38 4.70 -6.34 3.33
C LEU A 38 3.60 -7.18 2.69
N GLN A 39 3.18 -6.82 1.47
CA GLN A 39 2.15 -7.56 0.73
C GLN A 39 2.59 -9.00 0.44
N ASP A 40 3.85 -9.21 0.03
CA ASP A 40 4.42 -10.53 -0.24
C ASP A 40 4.39 -11.40 1.02
N LEU A 41 4.83 -10.84 2.17
CA LEU A 41 4.80 -11.54 3.44
C LEU A 41 3.38 -11.94 3.85
N LEU A 42 2.41 -11.04 3.71
CA LEU A 42 1.00 -11.32 3.98
C LEU A 42 0.39 -12.31 2.98
N GLY A 43 0.92 -12.32 1.75
CA GLY A 43 0.60 -13.29 0.71
C GLY A 43 0.99 -14.69 1.13
N SER A 44 2.29 -14.92 1.36
CA SER A 44 2.83 -16.22 1.76
C SER A 44 2.13 -16.78 3.00
N TYR A 45 1.94 -15.95 4.04
CA TYR A 45 1.22 -16.40 5.24
C TYR A 45 -0.20 -16.89 4.94
N GLN A 46 -0.93 -16.17 4.08
CA GLN A 46 -2.30 -16.57 3.71
C GLN A 46 -2.28 -17.87 2.90
N ASP A 47 -1.32 -18.01 2.00
CA ASP A 47 -1.18 -19.20 1.17
C ASP A 47 -0.89 -20.44 2.04
N ASP A 48 0.00 -20.30 3.03
CA ASP A 48 0.30 -21.37 4.01
C ASP A 48 -0.95 -21.74 4.84
N VAL A 49 -1.70 -20.75 5.32
CA VAL A 49 -2.95 -21.00 6.07
C VAL A 49 -4.01 -21.70 5.23
N VAL A 50 -4.15 -21.33 3.95
CA VAL A 50 -5.07 -21.98 3.02
C VAL A 50 -4.61 -23.40 2.71
N ALA A 51 -3.30 -23.62 2.53
CA ALA A 51 -2.73 -24.95 2.32
C ALA A 51 -3.00 -25.85 3.53
N LEU A 52 -2.77 -25.37 4.76
CA LEU A 52 -3.09 -26.09 6.00
C LEU A 52 -4.56 -26.50 6.08
N ALA A 53 -5.48 -25.59 5.78
CA ALA A 53 -6.91 -25.89 5.75
C ALA A 53 -7.24 -26.96 4.70
N THR A 54 -6.68 -26.82 3.48
CA THR A 54 -6.88 -27.77 2.39
C THR A 54 -6.36 -29.16 2.74
N LEU A 55 -5.16 -29.27 3.33
CA LEU A 55 -4.58 -30.54 3.76
C LEU A 55 -5.42 -31.20 4.86
N ARG A 56 -5.95 -30.41 5.79
CA ARG A 56 -6.86 -30.88 6.83
C ARG A 56 -8.14 -31.42 6.23
N ASP A 57 -8.75 -30.71 5.29
CA ASP A 57 -9.99 -31.13 4.63
C ASP A 57 -9.79 -32.43 3.85
N ILE A 58 -8.68 -32.57 3.11
CA ILE A 58 -8.32 -33.82 2.43
C ILE A 58 -8.14 -34.97 3.43
N ALA A 59 -7.56 -34.73 4.60
CA ALA A 59 -7.33 -35.77 5.60
C ALA A 59 -8.62 -36.22 6.31
N LEU A 60 -9.60 -35.31 6.47
CA LEU A 60 -10.85 -35.57 7.18
C LEU A 60 -11.99 -36.05 6.28
N ASP A 61 -12.04 -35.56 5.04
CA ASP A 61 -13.04 -35.91 4.03
C ASP A 61 -12.35 -36.18 2.68
N PRO A 62 -11.62 -37.31 2.56
CA PRO A 62 -10.84 -37.59 1.38
C PRO A 62 -11.77 -37.94 0.21
N PRO A 63 -11.54 -37.40 -1.01
CA PRO A 63 -12.39 -37.66 -2.17
C PRO A 63 -12.38 -39.15 -2.60
N HIS A 64 -11.31 -39.87 -2.27
CA HIS A 64 -11.13 -41.30 -2.51
C HIS A 64 -10.42 -41.94 -1.32
N ARG A 65 -10.36 -43.27 -1.24
CA ARG A 65 -9.59 -43.94 -0.17
C ARG A 65 -8.11 -43.53 -0.24
N ILE A 66 -7.63 -42.95 0.85
CA ILE A 66 -6.21 -42.62 1.04
C ILE A 66 -5.55 -43.63 1.98
N THR A 67 -4.27 -43.88 1.78
CA THR A 67 -3.50 -44.83 2.61
C THR A 67 -2.92 -44.14 3.84
N SER A 68 -2.51 -44.91 4.85
CA SER A 68 -1.78 -44.37 6.00
C SER A 68 -0.48 -43.67 5.61
N ALA A 69 0.20 -44.14 4.55
CA ALA A 69 1.38 -43.47 4.01
C ALA A 69 1.05 -42.07 3.44
N THR A 70 -0.09 -41.95 2.76
CA THR A 70 -0.60 -40.65 2.29
C THR A 70 -0.92 -39.72 3.45
N VAL A 71 -1.61 -40.21 4.48
CA VAL A 71 -1.92 -39.43 5.68
C VAL A 71 -0.65 -38.93 6.37
N PHE A 72 0.37 -39.79 6.49
CA PHE A 72 1.68 -39.41 7.04
C PHE A 72 2.33 -38.30 6.21
N ALA A 73 2.34 -38.40 4.88
CA ALA A 73 2.89 -37.38 3.99
C ALA A 73 2.13 -36.04 4.09
N LEU A 74 0.79 -36.07 4.21
CA LEU A 74 -0.02 -34.87 4.45
C LEU A 74 0.37 -34.20 5.78
N GLY A 75 0.60 -35.00 6.82
CA GLY A 75 1.07 -34.51 8.12
C GLY A 75 2.42 -33.80 8.04
N MET A 76 3.39 -34.37 7.32
CA MET A 76 4.69 -33.73 7.09
C MET A 76 4.57 -32.41 6.34
N LEU A 77 3.69 -32.35 5.34
CA LEU A 77 3.46 -31.13 4.57
C LEU A 77 2.78 -30.05 5.42
N ALA A 78 1.81 -30.45 6.26
CA ALA A 78 1.15 -29.57 7.20
C ALA A 78 2.15 -28.97 8.20
N ASP A 79 3.06 -29.77 8.77
CA ASP A 79 4.08 -29.26 9.69
C ASP A 79 4.96 -28.18 9.04
N ARG A 80 5.37 -28.39 7.79
CA ARG A 80 6.15 -27.41 7.04
C ARG A 80 5.39 -26.09 6.82
N TYR A 81 4.15 -26.14 6.33
CA TYR A 81 3.34 -24.94 6.15
C TYR A 81 3.07 -24.22 7.47
N GLN A 82 2.92 -24.96 8.57
CA GLN A 82 2.78 -24.37 9.89
C GLN A 82 4.05 -23.62 10.31
N ALA A 83 5.22 -24.20 10.10
CA ALA A 83 6.51 -23.55 10.37
C ALA A 83 6.70 -22.29 9.52
N ASP A 84 6.39 -22.34 8.23
CA ASP A 84 6.49 -21.21 7.30
C ASP A 84 5.53 -20.06 7.70
N ALA A 85 4.30 -20.38 8.08
CA ALA A 85 3.32 -19.43 8.59
C ALA A 85 3.78 -18.77 9.90
N MET A 86 4.38 -19.54 10.82
CA MET A 86 4.95 -19.00 12.06
C MET A 86 6.11 -18.05 11.77
N ALA A 87 7.05 -18.45 10.92
CA ALA A 87 8.17 -17.60 10.51
C ALA A 87 7.68 -16.32 9.79
N ALA A 88 6.59 -16.39 9.01
CA ALA A 88 6.00 -15.21 8.41
C ALA A 88 5.43 -14.24 9.46
N ARG A 89 4.75 -14.79 10.48
CA ARG A 89 4.22 -14.01 11.61
C ARG A 89 5.31 -13.34 12.43
N GLU A 90 6.45 -13.99 12.62
CA GLU A 90 7.61 -13.39 13.30
C GLU A 90 8.25 -12.25 12.50
N ARG A 91 8.26 -12.35 11.17
CA ARG A 91 8.77 -11.30 10.28
C ARG A 91 7.83 -10.10 10.17
N PHE A 92 6.55 -10.27 10.51
CA PHE A 92 5.51 -9.25 10.32
C PHE A 92 5.79 -7.92 11.03
N PRO A 93 6.14 -7.87 12.34
CA PRO A 93 6.38 -6.60 13.03
C PRO A 93 7.49 -5.75 12.38
N LYS A 94 8.54 -6.40 11.86
CA LYS A 94 9.60 -5.70 11.13
C LYS A 94 9.09 -5.10 9.83
N ARG A 95 8.35 -5.87 9.01
CA ARG A 95 7.77 -5.37 7.75
C ARG A 95 6.73 -4.29 7.98
N TYR A 96 5.94 -4.38 9.05
CA TYR A 96 4.98 -3.36 9.41
C TYR A 96 5.66 -2.05 9.82
N ARG A 97 6.73 -2.12 10.64
CA ARG A 97 7.53 -0.92 10.97
C ARG A 97 8.19 -0.27 9.75
N ASP A 98 8.57 -1.05 8.75
CA ASP A 98 9.16 -0.51 7.52
C ASP A 98 8.20 0.41 6.75
N ILE A 99 6.88 0.17 6.84
CA ILE A 99 5.85 0.99 6.18
C ILE A 99 5.32 2.14 7.03
N THR A 100 5.57 2.14 8.35
CA THR A 100 5.22 3.25 9.26
C THR A 100 6.43 4.13 9.62
N GLY A 101 7.64 3.70 9.24
CA GLY A 101 8.90 4.32 9.65
C GLY A 101 9.40 5.44 8.72
N THR A 102 10.72 5.52 8.59
CA THR A 102 11.42 6.64 7.94
C THR A 102 11.03 6.87 6.48
N ARG A 103 10.72 5.82 5.72
CA ARG A 103 10.32 5.96 4.31
C ARG A 103 8.95 6.64 4.16
N TRP A 104 8.01 6.30 5.04
CA TRP A 104 6.72 6.99 5.10
C TRP A 104 6.90 8.46 5.46
N ARG A 105 7.67 8.76 6.52
CA ARG A 105 7.96 10.15 6.92
C ARG A 105 8.60 10.96 5.79
N LYS A 106 9.54 10.36 5.05
CA LYS A 106 10.19 11.02 3.91
C LYS A 106 9.21 11.32 2.78
N LEU A 107 8.40 10.35 2.38
CA LEU A 107 7.37 10.56 1.33
C LEU A 107 6.38 11.64 1.77
N ARG A 108 5.86 11.54 2.99
CA ARG A 108 4.91 12.51 3.55
C ARG A 108 5.48 13.93 3.52
N ARG A 109 6.72 14.12 3.98
CA ARG A 109 7.37 15.43 3.95
C ARG A 109 7.47 15.98 2.53
N THR A 110 7.88 15.17 1.55
CA THR A 110 7.96 15.60 0.15
C THR A 110 6.59 16.00 -0.41
N MET A 111 5.51 15.31 -0.03
CA MET A 111 4.15 15.68 -0.42
C MET A 111 3.71 17.01 0.21
N GLU A 112 4.03 17.24 1.48
CA GLU A 112 3.74 18.48 2.21
C GLU A 112 4.52 19.68 1.63
N GLU A 113 5.81 19.49 1.32
CA GLU A 113 6.66 20.50 0.67
C GLU A 113 6.11 20.88 -0.73
N ALA A 114 5.74 19.89 -1.54
CA ALA A 114 5.17 20.10 -2.87
C ALA A 114 3.81 20.82 -2.82
N ALA A 115 2.94 20.46 -1.86
CA ALA A 115 1.64 21.11 -1.69
C ALA A 115 1.78 22.59 -1.31
N THR A 116 2.82 22.95 -0.55
CA THR A 116 3.12 24.33 -0.16
C THR A 116 3.64 25.15 -1.36
N GLN A 117 4.47 24.53 -2.21
CA GLN A 117 5.01 25.17 -3.42
C GLN A 117 3.91 25.45 -4.45
N ASP A 118 2.99 24.51 -4.64
CA ASP A 118 1.89 24.66 -5.60
C ASP A 118 0.92 25.77 -5.16
N GLN A 119 0.61 25.85 -3.86
CA GLN A 119 -0.18 26.95 -3.28
C GLN A 119 0.53 28.31 -3.41
N THR A 120 1.85 28.35 -3.25
CA THR A 120 2.65 29.58 -3.41
C THR A 120 2.74 30.00 -4.88
N SER A 121 2.82 29.05 -5.82
CA SER A 121 2.84 29.31 -7.27
C SER A 121 1.49 29.81 -7.80
N LEU A 122 0.38 29.34 -7.23
CA LEU A 122 -0.97 29.84 -7.53
C LEU A 122 -1.25 31.22 -6.89
N ALA A 123 -0.45 31.63 -5.91
CA ALA A 123 -0.55 32.91 -5.20
C ALA A 123 0.40 34.01 -5.75
N GLY A 124 0.89 33.88 -7.00
CA GLY A 124 1.69 34.92 -7.69
C GLY A 124 1.00 36.31 -7.73
N PRO A 125 1.76 37.41 -7.90
CA PRO A 125 1.56 38.66 -7.17
C PRO A 125 0.19 39.28 -7.41
N ALA A 126 -0.69 39.17 -6.42
CA ALA A 126 -1.82 40.08 -6.29
C ALA A 126 -1.27 41.47 -5.90
N SER A 127 -0.93 42.32 -6.88
CA SER A 127 -0.95 43.80 -6.86
C SER A 127 0.00 44.39 -7.92
N GLU A 128 -0.41 44.51 -9.18
CA GLU A 128 0.21 45.51 -10.09
C GLU A 128 -0.65 45.91 -11.33
N GLU A 129 -1.99 45.82 -11.26
CA GLU A 129 -2.86 46.38 -12.31
C GLU A 129 -4.09 47.09 -11.71
N ALA A 130 -3.84 48.22 -11.06
CA ALA A 130 -4.80 49.30 -10.80
C ALA A 130 -3.95 50.54 -10.49
N THR A 131 -3.88 51.61 -11.27
CA THR A 131 -4.92 52.32 -12.00
C THR A 131 -4.26 53.27 -13.01
N ALA A 132 -4.62 53.19 -14.29
CA ALA A 132 -4.47 54.31 -15.22
C ALA A 132 -5.43 54.13 -16.40
N SER A 133 -6.68 54.54 -16.23
CA SER A 133 -7.54 54.84 -17.37
C SER A 133 -8.40 56.06 -17.03
N ALA A 134 -8.16 57.13 -17.78
CA ALA A 134 -8.78 58.44 -17.65
C ALA A 134 -10.29 58.39 -17.93
N PRO A 135 -11.09 59.35 -17.43
CA PRO A 135 -12.54 59.31 -17.55
C PRO A 135 -13.00 59.64 -18.97
N ILE A 136 -13.86 58.79 -19.54
CA ILE A 136 -14.56 59.05 -20.80
C ILE A 136 -15.74 59.99 -20.53
N THR A 137 -15.73 61.16 -21.18
CA THR A 137 -16.82 62.14 -21.19
C THR A 137 -17.99 61.64 -22.04
N ILE A 138 -19.19 61.54 -21.44
CA ILE A 138 -20.43 61.24 -22.16
C ILE A 138 -21.04 62.55 -22.68
N VAL A 139 -21.17 62.66 -24.00
CA VAL A 139 -21.88 63.73 -24.71
C VAL A 139 -23.39 63.47 -24.64
N LYS A 140 -24.18 64.45 -24.16
CA LYS A 140 -25.65 64.47 -24.24
C LYS A 140 -26.10 64.84 -25.66
N GLY A 141 -27.10 64.13 -26.19
CA GLY A 141 -27.80 64.53 -27.41
C GLY A 141 -29.15 63.83 -27.60
N ALA A 142 -30.16 64.67 -27.84
CA ALA A 142 -31.57 64.41 -28.21
C ALA A 142 -32.55 64.07 -27.07
#